data_AF-A0A3D3LQL4-F1
#
_entry.id   AF-A0A3D3LQL4-F1
#
_cell.length_a   1.000
_cell.length_b   1.000
_cell.length_c   1.000
_cell.angle_alpha   90.00
_cell.angle_beta   90.00
_cell.angle_gamma   90.00
#
_symmetry.space_group_name_H-M   'P 1'
#
loop_
_entity.id
_entity.type
_entity.pdbx_description
1 polymer ?
#
loop_
_entity_poly.entity_id
_entity_poly.type
_entity_poly.pdbx_seq_one_letter_code
_entity_poly.pdbx_strand_id
1 'polypeptide(L)'
;LFDLFLSNVFGSDNTKIFFSFLSSNPQYSIPLITILNIILTFLTSAILYVISLFSRNYVNYKNIFTISVWSSLPFIIFLPIGTIILKLGYLNTDNIYFSILLFFGIHIIYLYRLITGGRILLQFSFTKALIYAFSIIILIYGSIFSYYYISRDTFSLIGLILSYN
;
A
#
# COMPACT_ATOMS: atom_id res chain seq x y z
N LEU A 1 -16.10 -15.28 4.23
CA LEU A 1 -15.39 -14.76 3.03
C LEU A 1 -14.11 -14.02 3.42
N PHE A 2 -14.16 -13.10 4.40
CA PHE A 2 -12.97 -12.45 4.95
C PHE A 2 -11.93 -13.43 5.52
N ASP A 3 -12.34 -14.45 6.28
CA ASP A 3 -11.43 -15.50 6.76
C ASP A 3 -10.82 -16.35 5.64
N LEU A 4 -11.55 -16.53 4.54
CA LEU A 4 -11.09 -17.26 3.36
C LEU A 4 -10.04 -16.43 2.59
N PHE A 5 -10.21 -15.10 2.56
CA PHE A 5 -9.20 -14.17 2.05
C PHE A 5 -7.96 -14.14 2.96
N LEU A 6 -8.15 -14.01 4.28
CA LEU A 6 -7.05 -14.00 5.24
C LEU A 6 -6.26 -15.31 5.24
N SER A 7 -6.91 -16.47 5.08
CA SER A 7 -6.24 -17.77 5.00
C SER A 7 -5.42 -17.97 3.72
N ASN A 8 -5.80 -17.35 2.61
CA ASN A 8 -5.04 -17.38 1.37
C ASN A 8 -3.85 -16.41 1.35
N VAL A 9 -3.96 -15.28 2.06
CA VAL A 9 -2.93 -14.23 2.09
C VAL A 9 -1.92 -14.45 3.21
N PHE A 10 -2.37 -14.91 4.38
CA PHE A 10 -1.54 -15.07 5.56
C PHE A 10 -1.31 -16.55 5.88
N GLY A 11 -0.06 -16.99 5.77
CA GLY A 11 0.33 -18.37 6.10
C GLY A 11 0.36 -18.66 7.61
N SER A 12 0.49 -17.63 8.47
CA SER A 12 0.57 -17.82 9.93
C SER A 12 -0.73 -17.46 10.64
N ASP A 13 -1.17 -18.29 11.57
CA ASP A 13 -2.41 -18.06 12.32
C ASP A 13 -2.32 -16.84 13.25
N ASN A 14 -1.13 -16.54 13.77
CA ASN A 14 -0.87 -15.34 14.56
C ASN A 14 -1.16 -14.06 13.75
N THR A 15 -0.76 -14.00 12.48
CA THR A 15 -1.06 -12.84 11.62
C THR A 15 -2.56 -12.70 11.35
N LYS A 16 -3.29 -13.82 11.19
CA LYS A 16 -4.75 -13.78 10.97
C LYS A 16 -5.47 -13.23 12.21
N ILE A 17 -5.11 -13.71 13.39
CA ILE A 17 -5.68 -13.26 14.67
C ILE A 17 -5.42 -11.76 14.86
N PHE A 18 -4.21 -11.30 14.57
CA PHE A 18 -3.86 -9.88 14.65
C PHE A 18 -4.69 -9.01 13.70
N PHE A 19 -4.83 -9.41 12.44
CA PHE A 19 -5.66 -8.68 11.47
C PHE A 19 -7.15 -8.69 11.82
N SER A 20 -7.65 -9.81 12.34
CA SER A 20 -9.01 -9.91 12.84
C SER A 20 -9.23 -8.95 14.01
N PHE A 21 -8.32 -8.93 14.99
CA PHE A 21 -8.37 -7.99 16.12
C PHE A 21 -8.36 -6.53 15.68
N LEU A 22 -7.49 -6.15 14.73
CA LEU A 22 -7.43 -4.80 14.16
C LEU A 22 -8.72 -4.42 13.42
N SER A 23 -9.28 -5.35 12.65
CA SER A 23 -10.53 -5.11 11.91
C SER A 23 -11.72 -4.89 12.85
N SER A 24 -11.75 -5.60 13.99
CA SER A 24 -12.82 -5.48 14.97
C SER A 24 -12.72 -4.22 15.83
N ASN A 25 -11.52 -3.64 15.99
CA ASN A 25 -11.29 -2.52 16.89
C ASN A 25 -10.82 -1.27 16.14
N PRO A 26 -11.73 -0.38 15.71
CA PRO A 26 -11.40 0.80 14.91
C PRO A 26 -10.45 1.77 15.62
N GLN A 27 -10.48 1.80 16.95
CA GLN A 27 -9.60 2.65 17.78
C GLN A 27 -8.11 2.30 17.57
N TYR A 28 -7.78 1.05 17.27
CA TYR A 28 -6.40 0.62 17.00
C TYR A 28 -6.07 0.64 15.50
N SER A 29 -7.05 0.40 14.62
CA SER A 29 -6.79 0.39 13.18
C SER A 29 -6.55 1.78 12.60
N ILE A 30 -7.29 2.81 13.05
CA ILE A 30 -7.09 4.20 12.58
C ILE A 30 -5.65 4.69 12.82
N PRO A 31 -5.08 4.65 14.04
CA PRO A 31 -3.72 5.11 14.27
C PRO A 31 -2.69 4.25 13.53
N LEU A 32 -2.89 2.93 13.45
CA LEU A 32 -2.01 2.05 12.68
C LEU A 32 -1.97 2.43 11.19
N ILE A 33 -3.12 2.59 10.55
CA ILE A 33 -3.23 2.97 9.14
C ILE A 33 -2.65 4.38 8.93
N THR A 34 -2.84 5.29 9.88
CA THR A 34 -2.27 6.64 9.83
C THR A 34 -0.74 6.60 9.86
N ILE A 35 -0.16 5.82 10.78
CA ILE A 35 1.31 5.64 10.86
C ILE A 35 1.84 5.00 9.58
N LEU A 36 1.18 3.95 9.08
CA LEU A 36 1.55 3.31 7.81
C LEU A 36 1.50 4.30 6.64
N ASN A 37 0.49 5.15 6.58
CA ASN A 37 0.37 6.17 5.54
C ASN A 37 1.50 7.21 5.62
N ILE A 38 1.87 7.66 6.82
CA ILE A 38 3.01 8.56 7.02
C ILE A 38 4.30 7.91 6.51
N ILE A 39 4.54 6.65 6.88
CA ILE A 39 5.72 5.87 6.44
C ILE A 39 5.74 5.73 4.91
N LEU A 40 4.60 5.36 4.30
CA LEU A 40 4.48 5.24 2.85
C LEU A 40 4.68 6.58 2.14
N THR A 41 4.19 7.68 2.70
CA THR A 41 4.41 9.02 2.16
C THR A 41 5.89 9.40 2.19
N PHE A 42 6.59 9.05 3.28
CA PHE A 42 8.03 9.26 3.38
C PHE A 42 8.81 8.40 2.36
N LEU A 43 8.51 7.11 2.27
CA LEU A 43 9.12 6.20 1.29
C LEU A 43 8.91 6.68 -0.15
N THR A 44 7.69 7.10 -0.50
CA THR A 44 7.41 7.60 -1.84
C THR A 44 8.13 8.91 -2.13
N SER A 45 8.24 9.82 -1.16
CA SER A 45 9.06 11.02 -1.32
C SER A 45 10.55 10.71 -1.50
N ALA A 46 11.08 9.70 -0.81
CA ALA A 46 12.47 9.28 -0.95
C ALA A 46 12.73 8.69 -2.35
N ILE A 47 11.83 7.85 -2.86
CA ILE A 47 11.92 7.28 -4.22
C ILE A 47 11.87 8.41 -5.27
N LEU A 48 10.93 9.34 -5.15
CA LEU A 48 10.83 10.48 -6.05
C LEU A 48 12.06 11.39 -5.99
N TYR A 49 12.67 11.55 -4.81
CA TYR A 49 13.92 12.27 -4.66
C TYR A 49 15.07 11.57 -5.37
N VAL A 50 15.19 10.25 -5.23
CA VAL A 50 16.19 9.46 -5.97
C VAL A 50 16.00 9.62 -7.48
N ILE A 51 14.76 9.56 -7.98
CA ILE A 51 14.47 9.80 -9.40
C ILE A 51 14.88 11.23 -9.81
N SER A 52 14.65 12.22 -8.95
CA SER A 52 15.00 13.61 -9.23
C SER A 52 16.50 13.82 -9.45
N LEU A 53 17.35 13.02 -8.78
CA LEU A 53 18.81 13.07 -8.96
C LEU A 53 19.26 12.63 -10.37
N PHE A 54 18.48 11.78 -11.04
CA PHE A 54 18.72 11.36 -12.42
C PHE A 54 18.05 12.28 -13.46
N SER A 55 17.27 13.25 -13.00
CA SER A 55 16.61 14.21 -13.88
C SER A 55 17.49 15.44 -14.11
N ARG A 56 17.28 16.13 -15.23
CA ARG A 56 18.07 17.32 -15.59
C ARG A 56 17.80 18.51 -14.65
N ASN A 57 16.68 18.50 -13.94
CA ASN A 57 16.27 19.57 -13.05
C ASN A 57 16.39 19.11 -11.61
N TYR A 58 17.30 19.73 -10.86
CA TYR A 58 17.37 19.51 -9.43
C TYR A 58 16.11 20.08 -8.76
N VAL A 59 15.34 19.21 -8.11
CA VAL A 59 14.14 19.61 -7.37
C VAL A 59 14.42 19.50 -5.88
N ASN A 60 14.16 20.58 -5.14
CA ASN A 60 14.30 20.58 -3.69
C ASN A 60 13.42 19.48 -3.05
N TYR A 61 13.99 18.73 -2.11
CA TYR A 61 13.29 17.67 -1.38
C TYR A 61 11.97 18.15 -0.78
N LYS A 62 11.94 19.39 -0.26
CA LYS A 62 10.72 20.02 0.29
C LYS A 62 9.56 20.00 -0.71
N ASN A 63 9.81 20.30 -1.99
CA ASN A 63 8.77 20.30 -3.02
C ASN A 63 8.26 18.89 -3.32
N ILE A 64 9.17 17.91 -3.36
CA ILE A 64 8.83 16.50 -3.58
C ILE A 64 7.99 15.96 -2.42
N PHE A 65 8.38 16.29 -1.19
CA PHE A 65 7.65 15.93 0.00
C PHE A 65 6.24 16.54 0.01
N THR A 66 6.10 17.83 -0.34
CA THR A 66 4.78 18.48 -0.47
C THR A 66 3.87 17.76 -1.46
N ILE A 67 4.38 17.35 -2.63
CA ILE A 67 3.57 16.60 -3.60
C ILE A 67 3.20 15.22 -3.08
N SER A 68 4.12 14.54 -2.42
CA SER A 68 3.86 13.22 -1.83
C SER A 68 2.74 13.30 -0.79
N VAL A 69 2.80 14.28 0.12
CA VAL A 69 1.73 14.54 1.12
C VAL A 69 0.42 14.95 0.45
N TRP A 70 0.47 15.82 -0.57
CA TRP A 70 -0.74 16.25 -1.27
C TRP A 70 -1.42 15.11 -2.03
N SER A 71 -0.61 14.18 -2.57
CA SER A 71 -1.11 12.99 -3.24
C SER A 71 -1.82 12.05 -2.26
N SER A 72 -1.36 11.96 -1.00
CA SER A 72 -1.93 11.06 0.03
C SER A 72 -3.17 11.62 0.75
N LEU A 73 -3.55 12.88 0.53
CA LEU A 73 -4.80 13.48 1.07
C LEU A 73 -6.07 12.62 0.89
N PRO A 74 -6.33 11.97 -0.27
CA PRO A 74 -7.49 11.11 -0.44
C PRO A 74 -7.58 9.99 0.59
N PHE A 75 -6.45 9.47 1.08
CA PHE A 75 -6.44 8.46 2.14
C PHE A 75 -6.84 9.00 3.51
N ILE A 76 -6.57 10.27 3.79
CA ILE A 76 -7.00 10.90 5.05
C ILE A 76 -8.53 11.03 5.06
N ILE A 77 -9.13 11.41 3.91
CA ILE A 77 -10.58 11.44 3.74
C ILE A 77 -11.17 10.02 3.79
N PHE A 78 -10.42 9.02 3.34
CA PHE A 78 -10.84 7.63 3.41
C PHE A 78 -10.94 7.09 4.84
N LEU A 79 -10.10 7.53 5.78
CA LEU A 79 -10.13 7.01 7.15
C LEU A 79 -11.54 7.07 7.82
N PRO A 80 -12.24 8.23 7.86
CA PRO A 80 -13.58 8.28 8.43
C PRO A 80 -14.60 7.50 7.59
N ILE A 81 -14.49 7.50 6.26
CA ILE A 81 -15.41 6.77 5.39
C ILE A 81 -15.23 5.25 5.56
N GLY A 82 -14.00 4.77 5.52
CA GLY A 82 -13.64 3.37 5.66
C GLY A 82 -14.04 2.79 7.01
N THR A 83 -13.95 3.57 8.10
CA THR A 83 -14.43 3.13 9.42
C THR A 83 -15.95 2.99 9.48
N ILE A 84 -16.70 3.89 8.84
CA ILE A 84 -18.16 3.77 8.70
C ILE A 84 -18.50 2.51 7.90
N ILE A 85 -17.84 2.28 6.76
CA ILE A 85 -18.15 1.12 5.91
C ILE A 85 -17.75 -0.19 6.60
N LEU A 86 -16.64 -0.24 7.33
CA LEU A 86 -16.27 -1.40 8.15
C LEU A 86 -17.36 -1.73 9.19
N LYS A 87 -17.88 -0.71 9.87
CA LYS A 87 -18.98 -0.89 10.84
C LYS A 87 -20.26 -1.37 10.16
N LEU A 88 -20.57 -0.88 8.96
CA LEU A 88 -21.69 -1.36 8.15
C LEU A 88 -21.46 -2.77 7.59
N GLY A 89 -20.21 -3.17 7.39
CA GLY A 89 -19.79 -4.52 6.98
C GLY A 89 -20.10 -5.58 8.03
N TYR A 90 -20.14 -5.21 9.31
CA TYR A 90 -20.59 -6.11 10.37
C TYR A 90 -22.08 -6.41 10.29
N LEU A 91 -22.88 -5.46 9.78
CA LEU A 91 -24.33 -5.61 9.66
C LEU A 91 -24.74 -6.34 8.38
N ASN A 92 -24.03 -6.10 7.27
CA ASN A 92 -24.26 -6.74 5.98
C ASN A 92 -22.94 -7.03 5.27
N THR A 93 -22.73 -8.27 4.85
CA THR A 93 -21.51 -8.72 4.18
C THR A 93 -21.26 -8.04 2.83
N ASP A 94 -22.31 -7.58 2.14
CA ASP A 94 -22.20 -6.91 0.85
C ASP A 94 -21.44 -5.57 0.93
N ASN A 95 -21.44 -4.93 2.11
CA ASN A 95 -20.70 -3.69 2.35
C ASN A 95 -19.17 -3.90 2.35
N ILE A 96 -18.69 -5.14 2.54
CA ILE A 96 -17.27 -5.47 2.42
C ILE A 96 -16.80 -5.29 0.97
N TYR A 97 -17.62 -5.71 -0.01
CA TYR A 97 -17.30 -5.52 -1.43
C TYR A 97 -17.17 -4.04 -1.79
N PHE A 98 -18.10 -3.21 -1.32
CA PHE A 98 -18.04 -1.75 -1.51
C PHE A 98 -16.78 -1.14 -0.87
N SER A 99 -16.36 -1.63 0.31
CA SER A 99 -15.11 -1.17 0.96
C SER A 99 -13.88 -1.40 0.08
N ILE A 100 -13.79 -2.59 -0.53
CA ILE A 100 -12.66 -2.98 -1.39
C ILE A 100 -12.66 -2.11 -2.65
N LEU A 101 -13.82 -1.94 -3.29
CA LEU A 101 -13.95 -1.13 -4.51
C LEU A 101 -13.57 0.33 -4.23
N LEU A 102 -14.01 0.89 -3.10
CA LEU A 102 -13.68 2.26 -2.69
C LEU A 102 -12.18 2.41 -2.43
N PHE A 103 -11.56 1.44 -1.74
CA PHE A 103 -10.13 1.41 -1.50
C PHE A 103 -9.31 1.42 -2.81
N PHE A 104 -9.71 0.61 -3.80
CA PHE A 104 -9.09 0.62 -5.13
C PHE A 104 -9.29 1.96 -5.85
N GLY A 105 -10.49 2.52 -5.81
CA GLY A 105 -10.77 3.83 -6.40
C GLY A 105 -9.87 4.94 -5.83
N ILE A 106 -9.68 4.95 -4.52
CA ILE A 106 -8.80 5.91 -3.84
C ILE A 106 -7.33 5.68 -4.20
N HIS A 107 -6.89 4.43 -4.31
CA HIS A 107 -5.54 4.10 -4.79
C HIS A 107 -5.29 4.64 -6.19
N ILE A 108 -6.25 4.52 -7.11
CA ILE A 108 -6.15 5.06 -8.46
C ILE A 108 -6.02 6.58 -8.43
N ILE A 109 -6.84 7.27 -7.62
CA ILE A 109 -6.78 8.74 -7.47
C ILE A 109 -5.43 9.18 -6.88
N TYR A 110 -4.92 8.45 -5.89
CA TYR A 110 -3.60 8.67 -5.29
C TYR A 110 -2.50 8.58 -6.34
N LEU A 111 -2.45 7.47 -7.11
CA LEU A 111 -1.45 7.28 -8.16
C LEU A 111 -1.54 8.35 -9.24
N TYR A 112 -2.76 8.68 -9.70
CA TYR A 112 -2.97 9.73 -10.69
C TYR A 112 -2.44 11.08 -10.21
N ARG A 113 -2.71 11.46 -8.96
CA ARG A 113 -2.20 12.70 -8.35
C ARG A 113 -0.67 12.69 -8.24
N LEU A 114 -0.09 11.58 -7.81
CA LEU A 114 1.36 11.45 -7.65
C LEU A 114 2.09 11.54 -9.00
N ILE A 115 1.57 10.88 -10.04
CA ILE A 115 2.12 10.94 -11.41
C ILE A 115 2.00 12.37 -11.95
N THR A 116 0.85 13.00 -11.81
CA THR A 116 0.61 14.36 -12.31
C THR A 116 1.50 15.38 -11.60
N GLY A 117 1.63 15.29 -10.29
CA GLY A 117 2.50 16.16 -9.49
C GLY A 117 3.98 15.94 -9.79
N GLY A 118 4.42 14.68 -9.83
CA GLY A 118 5.80 14.32 -10.18
C GLY A 118 6.19 14.77 -11.59
N ARG A 119 5.27 14.65 -12.56
CA ARG A 119 5.46 15.15 -13.93
C ARG A 119 5.76 16.64 -13.97
N ILE A 120 5.00 17.43 -13.21
CA ILE A 120 5.16 18.89 -13.17
C ILE A 120 6.51 19.26 -12.55
N LEU A 121 6.92 18.62 -11.45
CA LEU A 121 8.19 18.90 -10.79
C LEU A 121 9.40 18.51 -11.64
N LEU A 122 9.38 17.31 -12.22
CA LEU A 122 10.51 16.76 -12.95
C LEU A 122 10.55 17.19 -14.42
N GLN A 123 9.54 17.97 -14.87
CA GLN A 123 9.35 18.40 -16.26
C GLN A 123 9.40 17.22 -17.26
N PHE A 124 8.90 16.06 -16.85
CA PHE A 124 8.84 14.88 -17.71
C PHE A 124 7.65 14.93 -18.67
N SER A 125 7.77 14.29 -19.83
CA SER A 125 6.60 13.98 -20.64
C SER A 125 5.70 12.99 -19.90
N PHE A 126 4.41 13.03 -20.18
CA PHE A 126 3.43 12.13 -19.52
C PHE A 126 3.81 10.64 -19.69
N THR A 127 4.27 10.26 -20.88
CA THR A 127 4.73 8.89 -21.17
C THR A 127 5.92 8.47 -20.31
N LYS A 128 6.91 9.36 -20.13
CA LYS A 128 8.08 9.09 -19.28
C LYS A 128 7.67 8.93 -17.82
N ALA A 129 6.79 9.80 -17.32
CA ALA A 129 6.27 9.72 -15.95
C ALA A 129 5.52 8.40 -15.71
N LEU A 130 4.73 7.93 -16.67
CA LEU A 130 4.06 6.62 -16.60
C LEU A 130 5.06 5.46 -16.56
N ILE A 131 6.09 5.47 -17.43
CA ILE A 131 7.11 4.41 -17.44
C ILE A 131 7.81 4.31 -16.08
N TYR A 132 8.22 5.43 -15.49
CA TYR A 132 8.83 5.44 -14.16
C TYR A 132 7.86 4.93 -13.08
N ALA A 133 6.60 5.37 -13.10
CA ALA A 133 5.59 4.93 -12.14
C ALA A 133 5.33 3.41 -12.24
N PHE A 134 5.14 2.88 -13.45
CA PHE A 134 4.99 1.44 -13.67
C PHE A 134 6.23 0.66 -13.26
N SER A 135 7.43 1.18 -13.54
CA SER A 135 8.68 0.54 -13.13
C SER A 135 8.80 0.42 -11.60
N ILE A 136 8.42 1.48 -10.88
CA ILE A 136 8.38 1.47 -9.41
C ILE A 136 7.35 0.47 -8.89
N ILE A 137 6.13 0.45 -9.47
CA ILE A 137 5.08 -0.49 -9.09
C ILE A 137 5.58 -1.93 -9.27
N ILE A 138 6.13 -2.26 -10.44
CA ILE A 138 6.67 -3.59 -10.72
C ILE A 138 7.78 -3.95 -9.74
N LEU A 139 8.69 -3.02 -9.43
CA LEU A 139 9.79 -3.26 -8.49
C LEU A 139 9.27 -3.52 -7.07
N ILE A 140 8.32 -2.72 -6.57
CA ILE A 140 7.76 -2.88 -5.22
C ILE A 140 6.92 -4.15 -5.13
N TYR A 141 5.92 -4.33 -6.00
CA TYR A 141 5.06 -5.51 -5.93
C TYR A 141 5.80 -6.79 -6.30
N GLY A 142 6.74 -6.72 -7.25
CA GLY A 142 7.60 -7.85 -7.63
C GLY A 142 8.56 -8.27 -6.53
N SER A 143 9.16 -7.31 -5.80
CA SER A 143 10.02 -7.62 -4.65
C SER A 143 9.23 -8.24 -3.49
N ILE A 144 8.03 -7.71 -3.20
CA ILE A 144 7.15 -8.31 -2.18
C ILE A 144 6.75 -9.73 -2.59
N PHE A 145 6.30 -9.93 -3.84
CA PHE A 145 5.89 -11.25 -4.33
C PHE A 145 7.03 -12.27 -4.29
N SER A 146 8.22 -11.90 -4.77
CA SER A 146 9.40 -12.76 -4.74
C SER A 146 9.85 -13.09 -3.31
N TYR A 147 9.82 -12.13 -2.39
CA TYR A 147 10.10 -12.37 -0.98
C TYR A 147 9.14 -13.40 -0.37
N TYR A 148 7.83 -13.27 -0.61
CA TYR A 148 6.83 -14.21 -0.12
C TYR A 148 7.02 -15.61 -0.71
N TYR A 149 7.30 -15.70 -2.00
CA TYR A 149 7.53 -16.97 -2.69
C TYR A 149 8.74 -17.71 -2.11
N ILE A 150 9.88 -17.00 -2.02
CA ILE A 150 11.13 -17.57 -1.48
C ILE A 150 10.96 -17.97 -0.01
N SER A 151 10.32 -17.13 0.81
CA SER A 151 10.10 -17.41 2.23
C SER A 151 9.22 -18.66 2.40
N ARG A 152 8.14 -18.79 1.62
CA ARG A 152 7.25 -19.95 1.69
C ARG A 152 7.99 -21.25 1.36
N ASP A 153 8.83 -21.24 0.33
CA ASP A 153 9.58 -22.42 -0.10
C ASP A 153 10.70 -22.79 0.88
N THR A 154 11.35 -21.81 1.51
CA THR A 154 12.35 -22.08 2.54
C THR A 154 11.73 -22.65 3.81
N PHE A 155 10.60 -22.11 4.27
CA PHE A 155 9.91 -22.66 5.44
C PHE A 155 9.34 -24.07 5.18
N SER A 156 8.88 -24.36 3.97
CA SER A 156 8.38 -25.70 3.62
C SER A 156 9.51 -26.73 3.59
N LEU A 157 10.68 -26.39 3.05
CA LEU A 157 11.87 -27.24 3.06
C LEU A 157 12.38 -27.54 4.47
N ILE A 158 12.44 -26.53 5.34
CA ILE A 158 12.85 -26.70 6.74
C ILE A 158 11.88 -27.63 7.48
N GLY A 159 10.57 -27.45 7.29
CA GLY A 159 9.56 -28.34 7.87
C GLY A 159 9.68 -29.79 7.38
N LEU A 160 10.03 -29.98 6.12
CA LEU A 160 10.26 -31.30 5.52
C LEU A 160 11.48 -31.98 6.14
N ILE A 161 12.61 -31.29 6.27
CA ILE A 161 13.82 -31.82 6.91
C ILE A 161 13.58 -32.19 8.37
N LEU A 162 12.83 -31.36 9.11
CA LEU A 162 12.47 -31.64 10.51
C LEU A 162 11.49 -32.82 10.65
N SER A 163 10.70 -33.14 9.62
CA SER A 163 9.77 -34.28 9.65
C SER A 163 10.44 -35.64 9.38
N TYR A 164 11.65 -35.63 8.80
CA TYR A 164 12.44 -36.83 8.52
C TYR A 164 13.43 -37.19 9.63
N ASN A 165 13.65 -36.29 10.60
CA ASN A 165 14.44 -36.53 11.81
C ASN A 165 13.53 -36.82 13.01
#